data_AF-A0A7Y3EY24-F1
#
_entry.id   AF-A0A7Y3EY24-F1
#
_cell.length_a   1.000
_cell.length_b   1.000
_cell.length_c   1.000
_cell.angle_alpha   90.00
_cell.angle_beta   90.00
_cell.angle_gamma   90.00
#
_symmetry.space_group_name_H-M   'P 1'
#
loop_
_entity.id
_entity.type
_entity.pdbx_description
1 polymer ?
#
loop_
_entity_poly.entity_id
_entity_poly.type
_entity_poly.pdbx_seq_one_letter_code
_entity_poly.pdbx_strand_id
1 'polypeptide(L)' 'AALTIYDMCKAVDKSMVINNIRLLKKTGGKSGIFIQK' A
#
# COMPACT_ATOMS: atom_id res chain seq x y z
N ALA A 1 -2.58 5.40 4.84
CA ALA A 1 -3.99 5.52 4.41
C ALA A 1 -4.76 4.20 4.58
N ALA A 2 -4.30 3.07 4.01
CA ALA A 2 -5.05 1.81 4.06
C ALA A 2 -5.39 1.33 5.49
N LEU A 3 -4.45 1.44 6.44
CA LEU A 3 -4.71 1.10 7.86
C LEU A 3 -5.80 1.96 8.51
N THR A 4 -5.88 3.24 8.12
CA THR A 4 -6.90 4.18 8.62
C THR A 4 -8.30 3.77 8.16
N ILE A 5 -8.42 3.25 6.95
CA ILE A 5 -9.69 2.74 6.40
C ILE A 5 -10.10 1.46 7.12
N TYR A 6 -9.16 0.54 7.36
CA TYR A 6 -9.44 -0.65 8.14
C TYR A 6 -9.97 -0.30 9.54
N ASP A 7 -9.39 0.70 10.20
CA ASP A 7 -9.81 1.12 11.54
C ASP A 7 -11.27 1.64 11.58
N MET A 8 -11.73 2.31 10.52
CA MET A 8 -13.11 2.77 10.39
C MET A 8 -14.11 1.64 10.07
N CYS A 9 -13.66 0.59 9.36
CA CYS A 9 -14.53 -0.48 8.85
C CYS A 9 -14.48 -1.78 9.66
N LYS A 10 -13.51 -1.95 10.57
CA LYS A 10 -13.32 -3.18 11.38
C LYS A 10 -14.52 -3.57 12.25
N ALA A 11 -15.42 -2.63 12.53
CA ALA A 11 -16.65 -2.89 13.27
C ALA A 11 -17.70 -3.63 12.43
N VAL A 12 -17.67 -3.44 11.11
CA VAL A 12 -18.60 -4.06 10.15
C VAL A 12 -18.04 -5.39 9.66
N ASP A 13 -16.75 -5.43 9.33
CA ASP A 13 -16.08 -6.64 8.86
C ASP A 13 -14.62 -6.69 9.34
N LYS A 14 -14.30 -7.70 10.13
CA LYS A 14 -12.95 -7.94 10.68
C LYS A 14 -12.05 -8.72 9.71
N SER A 15 -12.63 -9.37 8.71
CA SER A 15 -11.92 -10.20 7.73
C SER A 15 -11.32 -9.41 6.57
N MET A 16 -11.50 -8.08 6.55
CA MET A 16 -10.95 -7.20 5.52
C MET A 16 -9.43 -7.37 5.40
N VAL A 17 -8.94 -7.63 4.18
CA VAL A 17 -7.51 -7.81 3.91
C VAL A 17 -7.00 -6.67 3.04
N ILE A 18 -5.93 -6.00 3.50
CA ILE A 18 -5.25 -4.97 2.73
C ILE A 18 -4.23 -5.63 1.80
N ASN A 19 -4.52 -5.67 0.50
CA ASN A 19 -3.66 -6.29 -0.51
C ASN A 19 -2.96 -5.26 -1.40
N ASN A 20 -2.07 -5.74 -2.29
CA ASN A 20 -1.42 -4.96 -3.35
C ASN A 20 -0.57 -3.76 -2.88
N ILE A 21 -0.03 -3.84 -1.66
CA ILE A 21 0.94 -2.85 -1.17
C ILE A 21 2.28 -3.11 -1.85
N ARG A 22 2.64 -2.24 -2.80
CA ARG A 22 3.88 -2.36 -3.58
C ARG A 22 4.37 -0.99 -4.07
N LEU A 23 5.68 -0.88 -4.29
CA LEU A 23 6.29 0.32 -4.85
C LEU A 23 6.04 0.37 -6.37
N LEU A 24 5.30 1.38 -6.84
CA LEU A 24 5.03 1.56 -8.27
C LEU A 24 6.19 2.26 -9.00
N LYS A 25 6.74 3.30 -8.37
CA LYS A 25 7.81 4.11 -8.94
C LYS A 25 8.69 4.66 -7.83
N LYS A 26 10.00 4.65 -8.07
CA LYS A 26 11.00 5.37 -7.28
C LYS A 26 11.95 6.05 -8.24
N THR A 27 12.35 7.27 -7.91
CA THR A 27 13.34 8.05 -8.66
C THR A 27 14.38 8.59 -7.69
N GLY A 28 15.67 8.46 -8.03
CA GLY A 28 16.77 9.04 -7.26
C GLY A 28 17.51 8.04 -6.36
N GLY A 29 18.73 8.43 -5.97
CA GLY A 29 19.71 7.60 -5.26
C GLY A 29 20.62 6.80 -6.20
N LYS A 30 21.63 6.12 -5.64
CA LYS A 30 22.61 5.31 -6.38
C LYS A 30 21.97 4.25 -7.29
N SER A 31 20.77 3.78 -6.92
CA SER A 31 20.00 2.75 -7.64
C SER A 31 19.18 3.27 -8.82
N GLY A 32 19.13 4.58 -9.06
CA GLY A 32 18.45 5.16 -10.24
C GLY A 32 16.91 5.11 -10.20
N ILE A 33 16.30 5.01 -11.39
CA ILE A 33 14.84 4.99 -11.59
C ILE A 33 14.34 3.54 -11.54
N PHE A 34 13.38 3.28 -10.66
CA PHE A 34 12.65 2.02 -10.59
C PHE A 34 11.20 2.28 -11.00
N ILE A 35 10.71 1.52 -11.98
CA ILE A 35 9.31 1.53 -12.42
C ILE A 35 8.85 0.08 -12.43
N GLN A 36 7.81 -0.21 -11.66
CA GLN A 36 7.17 -1.50 -11.66
C GLN A 36 6.31 -1.64 -12.92
N LYS A 37 6.54 -2.72 -13.68
CA LYS A 37 5.73 -3.08 -14.86
C LYS A 37 4.44 -3.78 -14.47
#